data_AF-A0A4Q3D8Y0-F1
#
_entry.id   AF-A0A4Q3D8Y0-F1
#
_cell.length_a   1.000
_cell.length_b   1.000
_cell.length_c   1.000
_cell.angle_alpha   90.00
_cell.angle_beta   90.00
_cell.angle_gamma   90.00
#
_symmetry.space_group_name_H-M   'P 1'
#
loop_
_entity.id
_entity.type
_entity.pdbx_description
1 polymer ?
#
loop_
_entity_poly.entity_id
_entity_poly.type
_entity_poly.pdbx_seq_one_letter_code
_entity_poly.pdbx_strand_id
1 'polypeptide(L)'
;ATVYRAPVIFNVVNNQWAISSFSGFAGAEATTFAARAVGYGIAGLRVDGNDILAVYAATQWAAERARTNQGPTLIEHFTYRAEGHSTSDDPTQYRSAGEPTSWPLGDPIQRLKQHLIALGEWDEERHAAQDLELAEQVKTDQKLAEKNGILGHGMHQAFDTMFEGVFEEMPWHLKEQCQQMLDEQKAAGL
;
A
#
# COMPACT_ATOMS: atom_id res chain seq x y z
N ALA A 1 -17.99 -12.98 1.60
CA ALA A 1 -18.10 -12.45 0.22
C ALA A 1 -18.98 -13.33 -0.66
N THR A 2 -18.69 -14.63 -0.79
CA THR A 2 -19.41 -15.55 -1.70
C THR A 2 -20.90 -15.71 -1.38
N VAL A 3 -21.27 -16.01 -0.12
CA VAL A 3 -22.68 -16.24 0.30
C VAL A 3 -23.59 -15.08 -0.09
N TYR A 4 -23.10 -13.85 0.06
CA TYR A 4 -23.86 -12.62 -0.23
C TYR A 4 -23.58 -12.05 -1.63
N ARG A 5 -22.76 -12.73 -2.45
CA ARG A 5 -22.30 -12.24 -3.76
C ARG A 5 -21.81 -10.79 -3.75
N ALA A 6 -21.07 -10.42 -2.70
CA ALA A 6 -20.63 -9.04 -2.51
C ALA A 6 -19.80 -8.53 -3.71
N PRO A 7 -20.02 -7.30 -4.19
CA PRO A 7 -19.28 -6.71 -5.32
C PRO A 7 -17.90 -6.22 -4.85
N VAL A 8 -16.99 -7.16 -4.55
CA VAL A 8 -15.67 -6.88 -3.97
C VAL A 8 -14.57 -7.55 -4.79
N ILE A 9 -13.47 -6.83 -4.97
CA ILE A 9 -12.20 -7.37 -5.48
C ILE A 9 -11.25 -7.52 -4.30
N PHE A 10 -10.88 -8.76 -3.97
CA PHE A 10 -9.85 -9.04 -2.98
C PHE A 10 -8.50 -9.03 -3.66
N ASN A 11 -7.62 -8.13 -3.26
CA ASN A 11 -6.26 -8.07 -3.76
C ASN A 11 -5.32 -8.72 -2.74
N VAL A 12 -4.58 -9.73 -3.18
CA VAL A 12 -3.49 -10.32 -2.41
C VAL A 12 -2.19 -9.87 -3.05
N VAL A 13 -1.44 -9.01 -2.36
CA VAL A 13 -0.11 -8.59 -2.82
C VAL A 13 0.89 -9.62 -2.30
N ASN A 14 1.21 -10.60 -3.13
CA ASN A 14 2.23 -11.60 -2.83
C ASN A 14 3.59 -11.02 -3.23
N ASN A 15 4.23 -10.30 -2.30
CA ASN A 15 5.55 -9.71 -2.47
C ASN A 15 6.70 -10.59 -1.93
N GLN A 16 6.39 -11.88 -1.72
CA GLN A 16 7.25 -12.95 -1.19
C GLN A 16 7.58 -12.92 0.30
N TRP A 17 7.34 -11.80 1.00
CA TRP A 17 7.87 -11.58 2.36
C TRP A 17 6.88 -10.87 3.29
N ALA A 18 6.64 -11.45 4.48
CA ALA A 18 5.97 -10.77 5.59
C ALA A 18 6.99 -10.49 6.70
N ILE A 19 7.44 -9.23 6.81
CA ILE A 19 8.62 -8.86 7.62
C ILE A 19 9.84 -9.68 7.15
N SER A 20 10.24 -10.69 7.92
CA SER A 20 11.33 -11.64 7.65
C SER A 20 10.86 -13.04 7.23
N SER A 21 9.56 -13.30 7.25
CA SER A 21 8.99 -14.62 6.94
C SER A 21 8.73 -14.75 5.44
N PHE A 22 9.36 -15.73 4.81
CA PHE A 22 9.10 -16.12 3.42
C PHE A 22 7.65 -16.59 3.24
N SER A 23 7.05 -16.27 2.09
CA SER A 23 5.65 -16.61 1.75
C SER A 23 5.34 -18.12 1.81
N GLY A 24 6.36 -18.98 1.68
CA GLY A 24 6.24 -20.42 1.94
C GLY A 24 5.64 -20.74 3.31
N PHE A 25 6.07 -20.05 4.37
CA PHE A 25 5.52 -20.20 5.72
C PHE A 25 4.07 -19.73 5.84
N ALA A 26 3.63 -18.82 4.97
CA ALA A 26 2.22 -18.43 4.84
C ALA A 26 1.41 -19.44 3.98
N GLY A 27 2.01 -20.58 3.62
CA GLY A 27 1.37 -21.65 2.86
C GLY A 27 1.35 -21.40 1.35
N ALA A 28 2.31 -20.64 0.81
CA ALA A 28 2.47 -20.45 -0.64
C ALA A 28 3.54 -21.37 -1.26
N GLU A 29 4.11 -22.30 -0.49
CA GLU A 29 5.23 -23.14 -0.93
C GLU A 29 4.84 -24.12 -2.06
N ALA A 30 3.69 -24.77 -1.94
CA ALA A 30 3.20 -25.76 -2.90
C ALA A 30 1.85 -25.37 -3.54
N THR A 31 1.41 -24.13 -3.37
CA THR A 31 0.14 -23.60 -3.88
C THR A 31 0.23 -22.10 -4.07
N THR A 32 -0.78 -21.50 -4.71
CA THR A 32 -0.91 -20.05 -4.86
C THR A 32 -1.95 -19.49 -3.89
N PHE A 33 -1.91 -18.19 -3.62
CA PHE A 33 -3.00 -17.53 -2.89
C PHE A 33 -4.26 -17.46 -3.76
N ALA A 34 -4.11 -17.30 -5.08
CA ALA A 34 -5.21 -17.36 -6.04
C ALA A 34 -5.99 -18.68 -5.98
N ALA A 35 -5.32 -19.82 -5.80
CA ALA A 35 -5.97 -21.12 -5.70
C ALA A 35 -6.93 -21.24 -4.51
N ARG A 36 -6.69 -20.50 -3.42
CA ARG A 36 -7.59 -20.49 -2.26
C ARG A 36 -8.97 -19.93 -2.62
N ALA A 37 -9.06 -19.03 -3.60
CA ALA A 37 -10.33 -18.46 -4.05
C ALA A 37 -11.33 -19.55 -4.49
N VAL A 38 -10.83 -20.58 -5.18
CA VAL A 38 -11.66 -21.69 -5.68
C VAL A 38 -12.36 -22.42 -4.53
N GLY A 39 -11.66 -22.65 -3.42
CA GLY A 39 -12.22 -23.29 -2.23
C GLY A 39 -13.38 -22.51 -1.58
N TYR A 40 -13.47 -21.21 -1.84
CA TYR A 40 -14.56 -20.34 -1.39
C TYR A 40 -15.59 -20.05 -2.50
N GLY A 41 -15.52 -20.68 -3.67
CA GLY A 41 -16.39 -20.37 -4.81
C GLY A 41 -16.18 -18.96 -5.39
N ILE A 42 -14.97 -18.42 -5.25
CA ILE A 42 -14.57 -17.10 -5.75
C ILE A 42 -13.74 -17.29 -7.03
N ALA A 43 -13.96 -16.44 -8.03
CA ALA A 43 -13.09 -16.41 -9.20
C ALA A 43 -11.69 -15.92 -8.79
N GLY A 44 -10.67 -16.76 -8.98
CA GLY A 44 -9.28 -16.45 -8.65
C GLY A 44 -8.45 -16.14 -9.90
N LEU A 45 -7.70 -15.04 -9.86
CA LEU A 45 -6.68 -14.68 -10.85
C LEU A 45 -5.32 -14.62 -10.16
N ARG A 46 -4.27 -15.04 -10.87
CA ARG A 46 -2.88 -14.76 -10.49
C ARG A 46 -2.23 -13.99 -11.62
N VAL A 47 -1.75 -12.79 -11.30
CA VAL A 47 -1.30 -11.80 -12.27
C VAL A 47 0.15 -11.46 -11.96
N ASP A 48 0.94 -11.23 -12.99
CA ASP A 48 2.26 -10.60 -12.84
C ASP A 48 2.05 -9.19 -12.25
N GLY A 49 2.42 -9.02 -10.98
CA GLY A 49 2.22 -7.76 -10.26
C GLY A 49 3.13 -6.64 -10.75
N ASN A 50 4.13 -6.95 -11.58
CA ASN A 50 5.05 -5.97 -12.16
C ASN A 50 4.73 -5.67 -13.63
N ASP A 51 3.68 -6.29 -14.19
CA ASP A 51 3.10 -5.92 -15.47
C ASP A 51 1.88 -5.03 -15.25
N ILE A 52 2.06 -3.72 -15.35
CA ILE A 52 0.98 -2.77 -15.09
C ILE A 52 -0.20 -2.90 -16.07
N LEU A 53 0.04 -3.35 -17.30
CA LEU A 53 -1.02 -3.57 -18.28
C LEU A 53 -1.82 -4.83 -17.94
N ALA A 54 -1.15 -5.89 -17.47
CA ALA A 54 -1.83 -7.08 -16.96
C ALA A 54 -2.63 -6.78 -15.68
N VAL A 55 -2.06 -6.00 -14.75
CA VAL A 55 -2.75 -5.54 -13.54
C VAL A 55 -3.98 -4.70 -13.90
N TYR A 56 -3.85 -3.76 -14.83
CA TYR A 56 -4.96 -2.94 -15.32
C TYR A 56 -6.06 -3.82 -15.93
N ALA A 57 -5.71 -4.71 -16.87
CA ALA A 57 -6.67 -5.57 -17.55
C ALA A 57 -7.42 -6.52 -16.57
N ALA A 58 -6.69 -7.15 -15.64
CA ALA A 58 -7.27 -8.03 -14.63
C ALA A 58 -8.19 -7.28 -13.66
N THR A 59 -7.77 -6.08 -13.24
CA THR A 59 -8.57 -5.22 -12.35
C THR A 59 -9.82 -4.73 -13.07
N GLN A 60 -9.71 -4.33 -14.34
CA GLN A 60 -10.85 -3.91 -15.15
C GLN A 60 -11.87 -5.04 -15.29
N TRP A 61 -11.42 -6.25 -15.62
CA TRP A 61 -12.27 -7.44 -15.70
C TRP A 61 -12.97 -7.74 -14.37
N ALA A 62 -12.22 -7.72 -13.26
CA ALA A 62 -12.75 -8.00 -11.93
C ALA A 62 -13.76 -6.94 -11.48
N ALA A 63 -13.50 -5.67 -11.81
CA ALA A 63 -14.38 -4.56 -11.51
C ALA A 63 -15.68 -4.64 -12.30
N GLU A 64 -15.62 -5.05 -13.56
CA GLU A 64 -16.82 -5.28 -14.37
C GLU A 64 -17.65 -6.43 -13.80
N ARG A 65 -17.00 -7.54 -13.42
CA ARG A 65 -17.65 -8.67 -12.77
C ARG A 65 -18.35 -8.27 -11.46
N ALA A 66 -17.69 -7.46 -10.63
CA ALA A 66 -18.25 -6.95 -9.39
C ALA A 66 -19.46 -6.02 -9.65
N ARG A 67 -19.33 -5.04 -10.55
CA ARG A 67 -20.40 -4.06 -10.87
C ARG A 67 -21.63 -4.71 -11.52
N THR A 68 -21.42 -5.74 -12.34
CA THR A 68 -22.51 -6.51 -12.97
C THR A 68 -23.07 -7.61 -12.07
N ASN A 69 -22.78 -7.55 -10.77
CA ASN A 69 -23.29 -8.44 -9.73
C ASN A 69 -22.96 -9.92 -9.97
N GLN A 70 -21.86 -10.23 -10.66
CA GLN A 70 -21.39 -11.60 -10.89
C GLN A 70 -20.58 -12.15 -9.71
N GLY A 71 -20.51 -11.40 -8.60
CA GLY A 71 -19.90 -11.80 -7.34
C GLY A 71 -18.44 -11.34 -7.17
N PRO A 72 -17.77 -11.79 -6.10
CA PRO A 72 -16.43 -11.34 -5.76
C PRO A 72 -15.34 -12.01 -6.60
N THR A 73 -14.22 -11.33 -6.78
CA THR A 73 -13.01 -11.84 -7.43
C THR A 73 -11.84 -11.72 -6.46
N LEU A 74 -10.90 -12.68 -6.49
CA LEU A 74 -9.61 -12.55 -5.83
C LEU A 74 -8.51 -12.44 -6.89
N ILE A 75 -7.64 -11.45 -6.76
CA ILE A 75 -6.46 -11.25 -7.61
C ILE A 75 -5.22 -11.38 -6.73
N GLU A 76 -4.38 -12.39 -7.00
CA GLU A 76 -3.02 -12.46 -6.48
C GLU A 76 -2.08 -11.70 -7.41
N HIS A 77 -1.56 -10.58 -6.94
CA HIS A 77 -0.50 -9.81 -7.60
C HIS A 77 0.84 -10.42 -7.17
N PHE A 78 1.46 -11.18 -8.07
CA PHE A 78 2.73 -11.84 -7.80
C PHE A 78 3.87 -10.87 -8.12
N THR A 79 4.49 -10.33 -7.07
CA THR A 79 5.47 -9.24 -7.12
C THR A 79 6.57 -9.49 -6.08
N TYR A 80 7.40 -8.49 -5.80
CA TYR A 80 8.53 -8.62 -4.88
C TYR A 80 8.74 -7.34 -4.07
N ARG A 81 8.98 -7.47 -2.77
CA ARG A 81 9.34 -6.34 -1.91
C ARG A 81 10.84 -6.06 -2.03
N ALA A 82 11.24 -5.17 -2.94
CA ALA A 82 12.66 -4.90 -3.21
C ALA A 82 13.42 -4.36 -1.97
N GLU A 83 12.79 -3.46 -1.21
CA GLU A 83 13.37 -2.81 -0.03
C GLU A 83 13.08 -3.55 1.29
N GLY A 84 13.64 -3.04 2.38
CA GLY A 84 13.29 -3.48 3.74
C GLY A 84 11.78 -3.39 4.02
N HIS A 85 11.31 -4.11 5.03
CA HIS A 85 9.90 -4.09 5.43
C HIS A 85 9.46 -2.69 5.88
N SER A 86 10.33 -1.98 6.58
CA SER A 86 10.11 -0.64 7.11
C SER A 86 11.47 0.03 7.38
N THR A 87 11.46 1.28 7.87
CA THR A 87 12.67 1.98 8.32
C THR A 87 13.33 1.36 9.55
N SER A 88 12.67 0.41 10.22
CA SER A 88 13.21 -0.34 11.37
C SER A 88 13.69 -1.76 11.02
N ASP A 89 13.67 -2.12 9.74
CA ASP A 89 13.97 -3.48 9.28
C ASP A 89 15.27 -3.55 8.48
N ASP A 90 16.03 -4.63 8.67
CA ASP A 90 17.25 -4.94 7.92
C ASP A 90 17.06 -6.25 7.13
N PRO A 91 16.80 -6.18 5.81
CA PRO A 91 16.58 -7.37 4.99
C PRO A 91 17.82 -8.27 4.85
N THR A 92 19.02 -7.74 5.07
CA THR A 92 20.26 -8.53 4.92
C THR A 92 20.39 -9.63 5.97
N GLN A 93 19.59 -9.57 7.05
CA GLN A 93 19.58 -10.56 8.13
C GLN A 93 18.84 -11.85 7.78
N TYR A 94 17.95 -11.84 6.79
CA TYR A 94 17.03 -12.98 6.56
C TYR A 94 16.77 -13.33 5.09
N ARG A 95 17.24 -12.52 4.14
CA ARG A 95 17.15 -12.85 2.71
C ARG A 95 18.44 -12.51 1.95
N SER A 96 18.62 -13.13 0.79
CA SER A 96 19.82 -12.91 -0.01
C SER A 96 19.85 -11.49 -0.59
N ALA A 97 21.00 -10.82 -0.49
CA ALA A 97 21.18 -9.47 -1.02
C ALA A 97 20.96 -9.38 -2.55
N GLY A 98 21.16 -10.48 -3.28
CA GLY A 98 20.95 -10.55 -4.74
C GLY A 98 19.52 -10.90 -5.15
N GLU A 99 18.64 -11.23 -4.20
CA GLU A 99 17.27 -11.65 -4.51
C GLU A 99 16.42 -10.54 -5.16
N PRO A 100 16.46 -9.27 -4.69
CA PRO A 100 15.70 -8.19 -5.33
C PRO A 100 16.07 -7.94 -6.80
N THR A 101 17.37 -7.98 -7.11
CA THR A 101 17.88 -7.74 -8.47
C THR A 101 17.69 -8.94 -9.39
N SER A 102 17.57 -10.15 -8.81
CA SER A 102 17.34 -11.39 -9.55
C SER A 102 15.84 -11.71 -9.73
N TRP A 103 14.94 -10.83 -9.28
CA TRP A 103 13.51 -11.04 -9.40
C TRP A 103 13.10 -11.18 -10.88
N PRO A 104 12.51 -12.32 -11.30
CA PRO A 104 12.32 -12.63 -12.72
C PRO A 104 11.30 -11.72 -13.42
N LEU A 105 10.41 -11.06 -12.67
CA LEU A 105 9.42 -10.14 -13.23
C LEU A 105 9.90 -8.68 -13.23
N GLY A 106 11.18 -8.45 -12.88
CA GLY A 106 11.88 -7.18 -13.05
C GLY A 106 11.26 -6.01 -12.28
N ASP A 107 11.60 -4.79 -12.72
CA ASP A 107 11.04 -3.54 -12.19
C ASP A 107 9.81 -3.11 -13.02
N PRO A 108 8.64 -2.82 -12.40
CA PRO A 108 7.43 -2.44 -13.14
C PRO A 108 7.55 -1.15 -13.94
N ILE A 109 8.27 -0.15 -13.42
CA ILE A 109 8.49 1.13 -14.08
C ILE A 109 9.37 0.91 -15.31
N GLN A 110 10.48 0.18 -15.17
CA GLN A 110 11.37 -0.09 -16.29
C GLN A 110 10.70 -0.91 -17.39
N ARG A 111 9.88 -1.89 -17.01
CA ARG A 111 9.12 -2.71 -17.98
C ARG A 111 8.11 -1.87 -18.76
N LEU A 112 7.31 -1.05 -18.08
CA LEU A 112 6.36 -0.17 -18.77
C LEU A 112 7.10 0.84 -19.66
N LYS A 113 8.16 1.46 -19.15
CA LYS A 113 8.98 2.41 -19.90
C LYS A 113 9.47 1.78 -21.21
N GLN A 114 10.10 0.61 -21.15
CA GLN A 114 10.62 -0.08 -22.33
C GLN A 114 9.50 -0.43 -23.32
N HIS A 115 8.35 -0.88 -22.82
CA HIS A 115 7.19 -1.19 -23.65
C HIS A 115 6.67 0.05 -24.40
N LEU A 116 6.49 1.18 -23.71
CA LEU A 116 5.97 2.40 -24.33
C LEU A 116 6.98 3.07 -25.27
N ILE A 117 8.29 2.99 -24.97
CA ILE A 117 9.34 3.44 -25.89
C ILE A 117 9.32 2.62 -27.17
N ALA A 118 9.18 1.29 -27.07
CA ALA A 118 9.09 0.43 -28.24
C ALA A 118 7.84 0.72 -29.10
N LEU A 119 6.76 1.24 -28.51
CA LEU A 119 5.56 1.68 -29.21
C LEU A 119 5.68 3.11 -29.79
N GLY A 120 6.73 3.86 -29.44
CA GLY A 120 6.85 5.29 -29.78
C GLY A 120 5.97 6.23 -28.96
N GLU A 121 5.26 5.70 -27.96
CA GLU A 121 4.36 6.46 -27.08
C GLU A 121 5.10 7.10 -25.90
N TRP A 122 6.37 6.73 -25.69
CA TRP A 122 7.26 7.29 -24.67
C TRP A 122 8.70 7.43 -25.17
N ASP A 123 9.55 8.15 -24.45
CA ASP A 123 10.98 8.29 -24.73
C ASP A 123 11.78 8.62 -23.46
N GLU A 124 13.11 8.55 -23.59
CA GLU A 124 14.05 8.82 -22.50
C GLU A 124 13.99 10.27 -22.00
N GLU A 125 13.75 11.23 -22.91
CA GLU A 125 13.68 12.65 -22.57
C GLU A 125 12.45 12.95 -21.71
N ARG A 126 11.26 12.46 -22.12
CA ARG A 126 10.02 12.56 -21.35
C ARG A 126 10.12 11.84 -20.01
N HIS A 127 10.78 10.68 -19.95
CA HIS A 127 10.99 9.97 -18.69
C HIS A 127 11.83 10.80 -17.71
N ALA A 128 12.99 11.30 -18.15
CA ALA A 128 13.86 12.12 -17.30
C ALA A 128 13.19 13.45 -16.89
N ALA A 129 12.43 14.07 -17.79
CA ALA A 129 11.68 15.28 -17.49
C ALA A 129 10.59 15.03 -16.42
N GLN A 130 9.84 13.94 -16.54
CA GLN A 130 8.82 13.57 -15.55
C GLN A 130 9.42 13.20 -14.20
N ASP A 131 10.54 12.47 -14.17
CA ASP A 131 11.25 12.16 -12.93
C ASP A 131 11.67 13.44 -12.18
N LEU A 132 12.20 14.43 -12.91
CA LEU A 132 12.57 15.73 -12.33
C LEU A 132 11.35 16.52 -11.85
N GLU A 133 10.28 16.55 -12.64
CA GLU A 133 9.03 17.21 -12.28
C GLU A 133 8.46 16.64 -10.97
N LEU A 134 8.36 15.32 -10.86
CA LEU A 134 7.87 14.64 -9.67
C LEU A 134 8.78 14.86 -8.46
N ALA A 135 10.11 14.88 -8.64
CA ALA A 135 11.04 15.17 -7.56
C ALA A 135 10.88 16.61 -7.01
N GLU A 136 10.72 17.60 -7.88
CA GLU A 136 10.47 18.98 -7.45
C GLU A 136 9.08 19.16 -6.82
N GLN A 137 8.07 18.41 -7.29
CA GLN A 137 6.75 18.37 -6.67
C GLN A 137 6.83 17.82 -5.24
N VAL A 138 7.44 16.64 -5.04
CA VAL A 138 7.63 16.02 -3.71
C VAL A 138 8.36 16.96 -2.75
N LYS A 139 9.42 17.62 -3.22
CA LYS A 139 10.19 18.60 -2.44
C LYS A 139 9.36 19.82 -2.07
N THR A 140 8.50 20.30 -2.97
CA THR A 140 7.58 21.41 -2.71
C THR A 140 6.55 21.01 -1.66
N ASP A 141 5.95 19.83 -1.80
CA ASP A 141 4.95 19.31 -0.87
C ASP A 141 5.55 19.05 0.51
N GLN A 142 6.76 18.50 0.58
CA GLN A 142 7.50 18.36 1.83
C GLN A 142 7.68 19.71 2.52
N LYS A 143 8.14 20.74 1.82
CA LYS A 143 8.30 22.08 2.41
C LYS A 143 6.99 22.70 2.85
N LEU A 144 5.88 22.42 2.16
CA LEU A 144 4.56 22.87 2.58
C LEU A 144 4.11 22.13 3.85
N ALA A 145 4.36 20.82 3.93
CA ALA A 145 4.06 20.01 5.10
C ALA A 145 4.89 20.43 6.32
N GLU A 146 6.19 20.70 6.16
CA GLU A 146 7.09 21.14 7.24
C GLU A 146 6.66 22.48 7.86
N LYS A 147 5.96 23.35 7.11
CA LYS A 147 5.36 24.58 7.66
C LYS A 147 4.23 24.30 8.66
N ASN A 148 3.61 23.13 8.60
CA ASN A 148 2.60 22.69 9.57
C ASN A 148 3.23 22.03 10.81
N GLY A 149 4.55 21.86 10.82
CA GLY A 149 5.29 21.27 11.92
C GLY A 149 6.20 20.13 11.53
N ILE A 150 7.26 19.95 12.33
CA ILE A 150 8.15 18.79 12.28
C ILE A 150 8.40 18.28 13.70
N LEU A 151 8.99 17.09 13.85
CA LEU A 151 9.19 16.45 15.15
C LEU A 151 9.88 17.37 16.18
N GLY A 152 10.85 18.19 15.75
CA GLY A 152 11.59 19.10 16.62
C GLY A 152 10.84 20.36 17.05
N HIS A 153 9.68 20.68 16.47
CA HIS A 153 8.92 21.88 16.77
C HIS A 153 7.86 21.69 17.86
N GLY A 154 7.71 20.47 18.40
CA GLY A 154 6.69 20.13 19.40
C GLY A 154 5.36 19.71 18.77
N MET A 155 4.34 19.51 19.61
CA MET A 155 3.01 19.16 19.13
C MET A 155 2.28 20.40 18.59
N HIS A 156 1.85 20.34 17.33
CA HIS A 156 1.16 21.43 16.65
C HIS A 156 -0.37 21.31 16.66
N GLN A 157 -0.88 20.12 16.99
CA GLN A 157 -2.31 19.89 17.13
C GLN A 157 -2.75 20.29 18.54
N ALA A 158 -3.95 20.85 18.65
CA ALA A 158 -4.55 21.13 19.95
C ALA A 158 -4.74 19.81 20.71
N PHE A 159 -4.39 19.80 21.99
CA PHE A 159 -4.33 18.56 22.77
C PHE A 159 -5.72 17.93 22.95
N ASP A 160 -6.78 18.74 22.99
CA ASP A 160 -8.18 18.29 23.07
C ASP A 160 -8.60 17.38 21.90
N THR A 161 -7.99 17.54 20.72
CA THR A 161 -8.27 16.70 19.54
C THR A 161 -7.96 15.22 19.76
N MET A 162 -7.13 14.86 20.75
CA MET A 162 -6.89 13.45 21.10
C MET A 162 -8.15 12.73 21.64
N PHE A 163 -9.15 13.48 22.09
CA PHE A 163 -10.43 12.96 22.58
C PHE A 163 -11.54 12.97 21.52
N GLU A 164 -11.30 13.63 20.39
CA GLU A 164 -12.24 13.71 19.27
C GLU A 164 -12.17 12.45 18.39
N GLY A 165 -13.24 12.18 17.64
CA GLY A 165 -13.30 11.03 16.72
C GLY A 165 -13.40 9.65 17.39
N VAL A 166 -13.43 9.58 18.73
CA VAL A 166 -13.63 8.32 19.48
C VAL A 166 -15.10 7.86 19.41
N PHE A 167 -16.03 8.81 19.52
CA PHE A 167 -17.47 8.62 19.36
C PHE A 167 -18.03 9.75 18.49
N GLU A 168 -19.22 9.57 17.91
CA GLU A 168 -19.91 10.64 17.16
C GLU A 168 -20.11 11.87 18.04
N GLU A 169 -20.60 11.67 19.26
CA GLU A 169 -20.64 12.69 20.29
C GLU A 169 -19.73 12.29 21.45
N MET A 170 -18.86 13.22 21.89
CA MET A 170 -17.94 12.98 23.00
C MET A 170 -18.74 12.67 24.29
N PRO A 171 -18.63 11.45 24.86
CA PRO A 171 -19.33 11.10 26.08
C PRO A 171 -18.77 11.87 27.28
N TRP A 172 -19.56 11.92 28.36
CA TRP A 172 -19.21 12.69 29.56
C TRP A 172 -17.82 12.34 30.15
N HIS A 173 -17.42 11.07 30.12
CA HIS A 173 -16.14 10.64 30.69
C HIS A 173 -14.94 11.10 29.84
N LEU A 174 -15.09 11.21 28.52
CA LEU A 174 -14.04 11.78 27.65
C LEU A 174 -13.98 13.31 27.79
N LYS A 175 -15.13 13.97 28.00
CA LYS A 175 -15.17 15.40 28.34
C LYS A 175 -14.44 15.68 29.66
N GLU A 176 -14.66 14.84 30.66
CA GLU A 176 -13.99 14.95 31.97
C GLU A 176 -12.48 14.73 31.84
N GLN A 177 -12.04 13.69 31.12
CA GLN A 177 -10.61 13.45 30.88
C GLN A 177 -9.94 14.56 30.05
N CYS A 178 -10.64 15.08 29.04
CA CYS A 178 -10.18 16.22 28.25
C CYS A 178 -9.99 17.45 29.14
N GLN A 179 -10.99 17.77 29.98
CA GLN A 179 -10.89 18.88 30.91
C GLN A 179 -9.75 18.69 31.92
N GLN A 180 -9.60 17.49 32.48
CA GLN A 180 -8.51 17.17 33.39
C GLN A 180 -7.14 17.42 32.74
N MET A 181 -6.93 16.94 31.51
CA MET A 181 -5.68 17.15 30.79
C MET A 181 -5.42 18.64 30.51
N LEU A 182 -6.44 19.41 30.11
CA LEU A 182 -6.31 20.86 29.91
C LEU A 182 -5.94 21.58 31.21
N ASP A 183 -6.52 21.15 32.34
CA ASP A 183 -6.21 21.70 33.66
C ASP A 183 -4.76 21.39 34.07
N GLU A 184 -4.27 20.17 33.82
CA GLU A 184 -2.88 19.76 34.05
C GLU A 184 -1.89 20.55 33.16
N GLN A 185 -2.23 20.77 31.90
CA GLN A 185 -1.41 21.54 30.96
C GLN A 185 -1.24 22.99 31.44
N LYS A 186 -2.36 23.61 31.83
CA LYS A 186 -2.38 24.96 32.40
C LYS A 186 -1.59 25.04 33.70
N ALA A 187 -1.69 24.04 34.57
CA ALA A 187 -0.92 23.98 35.83
C ALA A 187 0.59 23.82 35.59
N ALA A 188 0.99 23.15 34.49
CA ALA A 188 2.37 22.99 34.06
C ALA A 188 2.96 24.24 33.35
N GLY A 189 2.13 25.25 33.05
CA GLY A 189 2.55 26.46 32.33
C GLY A 189 2.83 26.22 30.84
N LEU A 190 2.20 25.18 30.27
CA LEU A 190 2.24 24.82 28.86
C LEU A 190 1.04 25.39 28.10
#